data_AF-A0A413I496-F1
#
_entry.id   AF-A0A413I496-F1
#
_cell.length_a   1.000
_cell.length_b   1.000
_cell.length_c   1.000
_cell.angle_alpha   90.00
_cell.angle_beta   90.00
_cell.angle_gamma   90.00
#
_symmetry.space_group_name_H-M   'P 1'
#
loop_
_entity.id
_entity.type
_entity.pdbx_description
1 polymer ?
#
loop_
_entity_poly.entity_id
_entity_poly.type
_entity_poly.pdbx_seq_one_letter_code
_entity_poly.pdbx_strand_id
1 'polypeptide(L)'
;MKGKKKGVLLLLMLLSVFMLLPMGVSAAKLNMTTPLKYSARGYKVIAWNKSSTSRAYVYQQASFKKGTYGSLEKGGGIVVNMSKVKYLTRKMKKKQLTWIPVYLHNRKKANGVPVTGYVNAKNIALTAVNINNISSNRTVRTAISYGYKYLGTRFILGGNSITGGIDCATFTKQIYEAAGKGMPYPHTDYLQGVSRQVSYRDLKPGDLVFYLKYDTSGPIDHVGVYIGNNLMINASGHYGSNYPEGGITIKRIVYGNRRPALYKRLYGID
;
A
#
# COMPACT_ATOMS: atom_id res chain seq x y z
N MET A 1 56.09 -21.80 6.67
CA MET A 1 55.12 -22.39 5.70
C MET A 1 53.94 -21.44 5.51
N LYS A 2 53.61 -21.16 4.25
CA LYS A 2 52.53 -20.26 3.79
C LYS A 2 51.15 -20.85 4.08
N GLY A 3 50.16 -20.00 4.38
CA GLY A 3 48.76 -20.39 4.48
C GLY A 3 47.80 -19.21 4.50
N LYS A 4 47.80 -18.38 3.44
CA LYS A 4 46.78 -17.34 3.20
C LYS A 4 45.41 -17.99 2.97
N LYS A 5 44.38 -17.58 3.72
CA LYS A 5 42.98 -17.65 3.26
C LYS A 5 42.43 -16.23 3.13
N LYS A 6 42.12 -15.87 1.87
CA LYS A 6 41.44 -14.65 1.43
C LYS A 6 39.95 -14.92 1.27
N GLY A 7 39.12 -13.90 1.50
CA GLY A 7 37.72 -13.79 1.04
C GLY A 7 36.74 -14.60 1.91
N VAL A 8 35.60 -14.06 2.34
CA VAL A 8 34.62 -13.33 1.52
C VAL A 8 33.96 -12.22 2.34
N LEU A 9 33.92 -11.04 1.73
CA LEU A 9 33.15 -9.87 2.11
C LEU A 9 31.66 -10.17 1.95
N LEU A 10 30.89 -10.24 3.04
CA LEU A 10 29.43 -10.22 2.97
C LEU A 10 28.92 -8.86 3.46
N LEU A 11 28.88 -7.91 2.53
CA LEU A 11 28.28 -6.60 2.73
C LEU A 11 26.74 -6.73 2.66
N LEU A 12 26.10 -7.11 3.76
CA LEU A 12 24.65 -7.02 3.93
C LEU A 12 24.26 -5.58 4.29
N MET A 13 24.29 -4.69 3.29
CA MET A 13 23.63 -3.38 3.40
C MET A 13 22.12 -3.52 3.25
N LEU A 14 21.45 -3.98 4.32
CA LEU A 14 20.03 -3.74 4.55
C LEU A 14 19.83 -2.30 5.04
N LEU A 15 20.01 -1.32 4.14
CA LEU A 15 19.55 0.05 4.41
C LEU A 15 18.04 0.13 4.18
N SER A 16 17.25 -0.42 5.10
CA SER A 16 15.88 0.06 5.32
C SER A 16 15.96 1.40 6.05
N VAL A 17 16.18 2.48 5.30
CA VAL A 17 16.14 3.84 5.84
C VAL A 17 14.71 4.16 6.25
N PHE A 18 14.40 3.91 7.53
CA PHE A 18 13.24 4.45 8.21
C PHE A 18 13.49 5.94 8.40
N MET A 19 12.71 6.78 7.73
CA MET A 19 12.77 8.24 7.92
C MET A 19 11.40 8.70 8.42
N LEU A 20 11.25 8.78 9.74
CA LEU A 20 10.20 9.56 10.38
C LEU A 20 10.64 11.04 10.32
N LEU A 21 9.83 11.87 9.67
CA LEU A 21 10.06 13.32 9.60
C LEU A 21 9.50 14.02 10.86
N PRO A 22 10.19 15.04 11.39
CA PRO A 22 9.83 15.68 12.66
C PRO A 22 8.50 16.43 12.56
N MET A 23 7.72 16.36 13.64
CA MET A 23 6.44 17.03 13.80
C MET A 23 6.68 18.45 14.35
N GLY A 24 6.24 19.47 13.63
CA GLY A 24 6.24 20.87 14.07
C GLY A 24 5.01 21.59 13.52
N VAL A 25 4.28 22.27 14.40
CA VAL A 25 2.96 22.88 14.13
C VAL A 25 3.13 24.21 13.39
N SER A 26 3.03 24.15 12.07
CA SER A 26 2.62 25.23 11.14
C SER A 26 2.31 24.55 9.81
N ALA A 27 1.05 24.62 9.35
CA ALA A 27 0.50 23.95 8.16
C ALA A 27 1.44 22.89 7.55
N ALA A 28 1.63 21.78 8.28
CA ALA A 28 2.85 20.97 8.19
C ALA A 28 3.22 20.72 6.72
N LYS A 29 4.41 21.15 6.32
CA LYS A 29 4.92 20.95 4.96
C LYS A 29 5.71 19.66 4.91
N LEU A 30 5.55 18.89 3.84
CA LEU A 30 6.41 17.72 3.60
C LEU A 30 7.54 18.09 2.65
N ASN A 31 8.77 17.69 3.01
CA ASN A 31 9.93 17.81 2.15
C ASN A 31 9.91 16.72 1.06
N MET A 32 9.85 17.14 -0.20
CA MET A 32 9.73 16.27 -1.35
C MET A 32 11.07 15.81 -1.92
N THR A 33 12.21 16.20 -1.36
CA THR A 33 13.55 15.83 -1.87
C THR A 33 13.72 14.31 -1.93
N THR A 34 13.50 13.62 -0.81
CA THR A 34 13.61 12.15 -0.74
C THR A 34 12.56 11.43 -1.59
N PRO A 35 11.25 11.78 -1.52
CA PRO A 35 10.25 11.24 -2.44
C PRO A 35 10.58 11.41 -3.93
N LEU A 36 11.11 12.57 -4.34
CA LEU A 36 11.52 12.82 -5.72
C LEU A 36 12.67 11.90 -6.15
N LYS A 37 13.68 11.70 -5.29
CA LYS A 37 14.79 10.76 -5.55
C LYS A 37 14.30 9.33 -5.71
N TYR A 38 13.42 8.86 -4.83
CA TYR A 38 12.86 7.51 -4.95
C TYR A 38 11.97 7.36 -6.19
N SER A 39 11.13 8.34 -6.49
CA SER A 39 10.28 8.33 -7.67
C SER A 39 11.10 8.30 -8.98
N ALA A 40 12.26 8.97 -9.02
CA ALA A 40 13.17 8.91 -10.17
C ALA A 40 13.74 7.49 -10.40
N ARG A 41 13.84 6.68 -9.34
CA ARG A 41 14.27 5.27 -9.39
C ARG A 41 13.11 4.29 -9.62
N GLY A 42 11.93 4.78 -10.00
CA GLY A 42 10.75 3.95 -10.29
C GLY A 42 9.91 3.56 -9.08
N TYR A 43 10.24 4.02 -7.87
CA TYR A 43 9.45 3.72 -6.67
C TYR A 43 8.11 4.45 -6.73
N LYS A 44 7.05 3.79 -6.24
CA LYS A 44 5.77 4.43 -5.95
C LYS A 44 5.86 5.11 -4.59
N VAL A 45 5.37 6.35 -4.50
CA VAL A 45 5.28 7.07 -3.23
C VAL A 45 3.84 6.97 -2.73
N ILE A 46 3.67 6.50 -1.50
CA ILE A 46 2.39 6.31 -0.84
C ILE A 46 2.26 7.35 0.26
N ALA A 47 1.18 8.12 0.24
CA ALA A 47 0.75 8.95 1.35
C ALA A 47 -0.22 8.13 2.22
N TRP A 48 0.03 8.05 3.52
CA TRP A 48 -0.86 7.32 4.44
C TRP A 48 -1.23 8.17 5.64
N ASN A 49 -2.46 8.00 6.15
CA ASN A 49 -2.94 8.74 7.31
C ASN A 49 -2.20 8.29 8.57
N LYS A 50 -1.43 9.21 9.15
CA LYS A 50 -0.63 8.94 10.37
C LYS A 50 -1.39 9.23 11.67
N SER A 51 -2.53 9.92 11.60
CA SER A 51 -3.31 10.27 12.78
C SER A 51 -4.04 9.06 13.33
N SER A 52 -4.03 8.90 14.66
CA SER A 52 -4.80 7.88 15.37
C SER A 52 -6.26 8.29 15.60
N THR A 53 -6.56 9.59 15.57
CA THR A 53 -7.86 10.14 15.95
C THR A 53 -8.58 10.85 14.80
N SER A 54 -7.86 11.32 13.78
CA SER A 54 -8.44 12.10 12.68
C SER A 54 -8.35 11.37 11.35
N ARG A 55 -9.37 11.56 10.50
CA ARG A 55 -9.32 11.11 9.10
C ARG A 55 -8.47 12.06 8.26
N ALA A 56 -7.78 11.52 7.26
CA ALA A 56 -7.11 12.34 6.25
C ALA A 56 -8.01 12.45 5.01
N TYR A 57 -8.71 13.57 4.87
CA TYR A 57 -9.59 13.83 3.73
C TYR A 57 -8.80 14.06 2.44
N VAL A 58 -9.35 13.55 1.34
CA VAL A 58 -8.85 13.76 -0.03
C VAL A 58 -9.71 14.84 -0.69
N TYR A 59 -9.20 16.06 -0.76
CA TYR A 59 -9.89 17.23 -1.28
C TYR A 59 -9.83 17.29 -2.81
N GLN A 60 -10.86 17.88 -3.42
CA GLN A 60 -10.93 18.12 -4.86
C GLN A 60 -9.89 19.13 -5.35
N GLN A 61 -9.46 20.04 -4.46
CA GLN A 61 -8.45 21.07 -4.72
C GLN A 61 -7.51 21.21 -3.53
N ALA A 62 -6.41 21.93 -3.71
CA ALA A 62 -5.45 22.26 -2.65
C ALA A 62 -6.01 23.34 -1.69
N SER A 63 -7.18 23.10 -1.11
CA SER A 63 -7.93 24.04 -0.26
C SER A 63 -8.93 23.30 0.61
N PHE A 64 -9.15 23.81 1.82
CA PHE A 64 -10.19 23.33 2.73
C PHE A 64 -11.61 23.76 2.31
N LYS A 65 -11.73 24.76 1.43
CA LYS A 65 -13.03 25.34 1.03
C LYS A 65 -13.79 24.53 -0.03
N LYS A 66 -13.18 23.47 -0.57
CA LYS A 66 -13.78 22.64 -1.62
C LYS A 66 -14.16 21.27 -1.09
N GLY A 67 -15.07 20.60 -1.78
CA GLY A 67 -15.53 19.27 -1.44
C GLY A 67 -14.41 18.23 -1.39
N THR A 68 -14.73 17.08 -0.83
CA THR A 68 -13.82 15.93 -0.73
C THR A 68 -14.29 14.80 -1.66
N TYR A 69 -13.37 13.94 -2.06
CA TYR A 69 -13.65 12.69 -2.75
C TYR A 69 -13.84 11.51 -1.78
N GLY A 70 -13.71 11.76 -0.47
CA GLY A 70 -13.63 10.76 0.57
C GLY A 70 -12.42 10.98 1.47
N SER A 71 -12.06 9.95 2.23
CA SER A 71 -11.08 10.09 3.30
C SER A 71 -10.31 8.80 3.59
N LEU A 72 -9.15 8.93 4.22
CA LEU A 72 -8.35 7.82 4.70
C LEU A 72 -8.54 7.68 6.21
N GLU A 73 -8.95 6.49 6.66
CA GLU A 73 -8.86 6.11 8.07
C GLU A 73 -7.39 5.99 8.52
N LYS A 74 -7.14 5.81 9.82
CA LYS A 74 -5.77 5.57 10.35
C LYS A 74 -5.10 4.47 9.54
N GLY A 75 -3.90 4.73 9.03
CA GLY A 75 -3.15 3.77 8.22
C GLY A 75 -3.68 3.55 6.79
N GLY A 76 -4.81 4.13 6.40
CA GLY A 76 -5.26 4.15 5.01
C GLY A 76 -4.27 4.89 4.12
N GLY A 77 -3.94 4.32 2.96
CA GLY A 77 -2.93 4.81 2.04
C GLY A 77 -3.46 5.14 0.64
N ILE A 78 -2.82 6.10 0.00
CA ILE A 78 -3.13 6.55 -1.36
C ILE A 78 -1.83 6.84 -2.13
N VAL A 79 -1.80 6.53 -3.42
CA VAL A 79 -0.60 6.78 -4.25
C VAL A 79 -0.49 8.28 -4.54
N VAL A 80 0.70 8.83 -4.31
CA VAL A 80 1.03 10.23 -4.62
C VAL A 80 1.18 10.40 -6.14
N ASN A 81 0.58 11.46 -6.67
CA ASN A 81 0.77 11.89 -8.04
C ASN A 81 2.14 12.59 -8.18
N MET A 82 3.18 11.79 -8.32
CA MET A 82 4.56 12.28 -8.40
C MET A 82 4.81 13.13 -9.66
N SER A 83 4.08 12.93 -10.75
CA SER A 83 4.15 13.81 -11.92
C SER A 83 3.71 15.23 -11.58
N LYS A 84 2.61 15.37 -10.82
CA LYS A 84 2.14 16.68 -10.34
C LYS A 84 3.07 17.26 -9.28
N VAL A 85 3.62 16.45 -8.37
CA VAL A 85 4.66 16.91 -7.41
C VAL A 85 5.87 17.47 -8.15
N LYS A 86 6.42 16.75 -9.13
CA LYS A 86 7.57 17.20 -9.95
C LYS A 86 7.26 18.54 -10.62
N TYR A 87 6.07 18.67 -11.20
CA TYR A 87 5.62 19.94 -11.79
C TYR A 87 5.56 21.08 -10.77
N LEU A 88 4.89 20.88 -9.63
CA LEU A 88 4.71 21.92 -8.61
C LEU A 88 6.04 22.36 -8.00
N THR A 89 6.90 21.39 -7.65
CA THR A 89 8.19 21.69 -7.02
C THR A 89 9.14 22.44 -7.95
N ARG A 90 9.13 22.09 -9.25
CA ARG A 90 9.87 22.84 -10.29
C ARG A 90 9.30 24.25 -10.48
N LYS A 91 7.98 24.37 -10.68
CA LYS A 91 7.32 25.66 -10.94
C LYS A 91 7.48 26.65 -9.79
N MET A 92 7.32 26.19 -8.56
CA MET A 92 7.37 27.04 -7.37
C MET A 92 8.80 27.25 -6.85
N LYS A 93 9.81 26.60 -7.45
CA LYS A 93 11.19 26.52 -6.94
C LYS A 93 11.25 26.16 -5.43
N LYS A 94 10.29 25.35 -4.95
CA LYS A 94 10.14 24.94 -3.55
C LYS A 94 9.89 23.45 -3.46
N LYS A 95 10.61 22.76 -2.57
CA LYS A 95 10.45 21.31 -2.33
C LYS A 95 9.56 20.99 -1.12
N GLN A 96 9.04 22.00 -0.45
CA GLN A 96 8.14 21.85 0.68
C GLN A 96 6.69 22.08 0.25
N LEU A 97 5.82 21.08 0.44
CA LEU A 97 4.42 21.15 0.02
C LEU A 97 3.46 20.94 1.19
N THR A 98 2.45 21.81 1.29
CA THR A 98 1.33 21.68 2.26
C THR A 98 0.21 20.78 1.73
N TRP A 99 0.02 20.75 0.41
CA TRP A 99 -0.99 19.92 -0.25
C TRP A 99 -0.31 18.93 -1.18
N ILE A 100 -0.48 17.64 -0.88
CA ILE A 100 0.16 16.57 -1.64
C ILE A 100 -0.85 16.05 -2.68
N PRO A 101 -0.56 16.18 -3.98
CA PRO A 101 -1.43 15.65 -5.02
C PRO A 101 -1.37 14.13 -5.03
N VAL A 102 -2.53 13.48 -5.14
CA VAL A 102 -2.71 12.02 -5.05
C VAL A 102 -3.63 11.51 -6.14
N TYR A 103 -3.47 10.25 -6.56
CA TYR A 103 -4.30 9.64 -7.61
C TYR A 103 -5.55 8.96 -7.03
N LEU A 104 -6.72 9.32 -7.57
CA LEU A 104 -7.98 8.61 -7.35
C LEU A 104 -8.15 7.57 -8.46
N HIS A 105 -7.70 6.34 -8.25
CA HIS A 105 -7.65 5.33 -9.32
C HIS A 105 -9.03 4.83 -9.77
N ASN A 106 -10.04 4.98 -8.92
CA ASN A 106 -11.44 4.71 -9.26
C ASN A 106 -12.07 5.76 -10.18
N ARG A 107 -11.42 6.90 -10.39
CA ARG A 107 -11.92 8.01 -11.20
C ARG A 107 -10.91 8.34 -12.28
N LYS A 108 -11.28 8.16 -13.54
CA LYS A 108 -10.40 8.47 -14.68
C LYS A 108 -10.98 9.63 -15.49
N LYS A 109 -10.11 10.44 -16.04
CA LYS A 109 -10.47 11.42 -17.07
C LYS A 109 -10.78 10.69 -18.38
N ALA A 110 -11.31 11.40 -19.38
CA ALA A 110 -11.57 10.85 -20.72
C ALA A 110 -10.34 10.16 -21.35
N ASN A 111 -9.13 10.64 -21.05
CA ASN A 111 -7.88 10.05 -21.53
C ASN A 111 -7.35 8.89 -20.66
N GLY A 112 -8.17 8.33 -19.77
CA GLY A 112 -7.82 7.18 -18.91
C GLY A 112 -6.90 7.50 -17.72
N VAL A 113 -6.39 8.73 -17.59
CA VAL A 113 -5.50 9.12 -16.48
C VAL A 113 -6.33 9.31 -15.20
N PRO A 114 -5.89 8.76 -14.04
CA PRO A 114 -6.58 8.98 -12.77
C PRO A 114 -6.74 10.46 -12.41
N VAL A 115 -7.89 10.81 -11.86
CA VAL A 115 -8.18 12.14 -11.31
C VAL A 115 -7.21 12.44 -10.16
N THR A 116 -6.82 13.72 -10.04
CA THR A 116 -5.94 14.17 -8.96
C THR A 116 -6.75 14.80 -7.85
N GLY A 117 -6.64 14.24 -6.64
CA GLY A 117 -7.09 14.88 -5.40
C GLY A 117 -5.89 15.43 -4.62
N TYR A 118 -6.16 16.02 -3.45
CA TYR A 118 -5.15 16.62 -2.59
C TYR A 118 -5.36 16.22 -1.15
N VAL A 119 -4.32 15.72 -0.49
CA VAL A 119 -4.32 15.46 0.96
C VAL A 119 -3.46 16.52 1.65
N ASN A 120 -3.91 16.98 2.81
CA ASN A 120 -3.13 17.93 3.59
C ASN A 120 -1.97 17.23 4.28
N ALA A 121 -0.76 17.75 4.09
CA ALA A 121 0.49 17.19 4.59
C ALA A 121 0.54 17.05 6.12
N LYS A 122 -0.27 17.80 6.88
CA LYS A 122 -0.38 17.65 8.33
C LYS A 122 -0.92 16.29 8.78
N ASN A 123 -1.78 15.67 7.97
CA ASN A 123 -2.49 14.45 8.35
C ASN A 123 -1.82 13.16 7.84
N ILE A 124 -0.74 13.28 7.07
CA ILE A 124 -0.14 12.14 6.38
C ILE A 124 1.35 11.98 6.66
N ALA A 125 1.84 10.78 6.40
CA ALA A 125 3.25 10.49 6.20
C ALA A 125 3.47 9.90 4.80
N LEU A 126 4.71 9.92 4.33
CA LEU A 126 5.09 9.40 3.01
C LEU A 126 5.96 8.16 3.16
N THR A 127 5.75 7.17 2.29
CA THR A 127 6.57 5.96 2.22
C THR A 127 6.77 5.58 0.76
N ALA A 128 7.99 5.24 0.38
CA ALA A 128 8.30 4.78 -0.97
C ALA A 128 8.32 3.24 -1.02
N VAL A 129 7.79 2.65 -2.10
CA VAL A 129 7.78 1.20 -2.31
C VAL A 129 8.19 0.90 -3.75
N ASN A 130 9.15 -0.01 -3.94
CA ASN A 130 9.59 -0.43 -5.28
C ASN A 130 8.77 -1.61 -5.76
N ILE A 131 7.61 -1.35 -6.35
CA ILE A 131 6.69 -2.40 -6.81
C ILE A 131 7.33 -3.34 -7.84
N ASN A 132 8.13 -2.76 -8.75
CA ASN A 132 8.78 -3.51 -9.83
C ASN A 132 9.98 -4.33 -9.35
N ASN A 133 10.47 -4.15 -8.12
CA ASN A 133 11.55 -4.96 -7.55
C ASN A 133 11.29 -5.24 -6.07
N ILE A 134 10.03 -5.57 -5.75
CA ILE A 134 9.57 -5.69 -4.37
C ILE A 134 10.03 -6.99 -3.72
N SER A 135 10.30 -8.01 -4.54
CA SER A 135 10.76 -9.32 -4.12
C SER A 135 11.69 -9.89 -5.19
N SER A 136 12.67 -10.69 -4.78
CA SER A 136 13.49 -11.51 -5.67
C SER A 136 12.63 -12.58 -6.37
N ASN A 137 11.61 -13.10 -5.69
CA ASN A 137 10.68 -14.08 -6.23
C ASN A 137 9.80 -13.45 -7.33
N ARG A 138 9.87 -14.02 -8.54
CA ARG A 138 9.17 -13.51 -9.73
C ARG A 138 7.65 -13.57 -9.57
N THR A 139 7.11 -14.66 -9.03
CA THR A 139 5.67 -14.85 -8.82
C THR A 139 5.12 -13.77 -7.89
N VAL A 140 5.78 -13.54 -6.76
CA VAL A 140 5.40 -12.47 -5.82
C VAL A 140 5.42 -11.10 -6.49
N ARG A 141 6.51 -10.77 -7.19
CA ARG A 141 6.67 -9.49 -7.90
C ARG A 141 5.57 -9.28 -8.95
N THR A 142 5.27 -10.30 -9.74
CA THR A 142 4.21 -10.27 -10.75
C THR A 142 2.83 -10.10 -10.11
N ALA A 143 2.53 -10.86 -9.06
CA ALA A 143 1.24 -10.81 -8.37
C ALA A 143 0.95 -9.41 -7.81
N ILE A 144 1.90 -8.84 -7.07
CA ILE A 144 1.76 -7.49 -6.50
C ILE A 144 1.66 -6.44 -7.62
N SER A 145 2.49 -6.54 -8.66
CA SER A 145 2.44 -5.61 -9.80
C SER A 145 1.10 -5.69 -10.54
N TYR A 146 0.52 -6.88 -10.67
CA TYR A 146 -0.79 -7.08 -11.28
C TYR A 146 -1.89 -6.44 -10.42
N GLY A 147 -1.92 -6.71 -9.11
CA GLY A 147 -2.89 -6.11 -8.19
C GLY A 147 -2.87 -4.58 -8.19
N TYR A 148 -1.69 -3.98 -8.30
CA TYR A 148 -1.54 -2.52 -8.40
C TYR A 148 -2.27 -1.89 -9.60
N LYS A 149 -2.45 -2.61 -10.71
CA LYS A 149 -3.17 -2.12 -11.90
C LYS A 149 -4.66 -1.87 -11.61
N TYR A 150 -5.20 -2.56 -10.61
CA TYR A 150 -6.61 -2.54 -10.25
C TYR A 150 -6.89 -1.75 -8.97
N LEU A 151 -5.93 -0.97 -8.47
CA LEU A 151 -6.19 -0.01 -7.39
C LEU A 151 -7.46 0.79 -7.73
N GLY A 152 -8.33 0.93 -6.74
CA GLY A 152 -9.58 1.65 -6.88
C GLY A 152 -10.79 0.85 -7.38
N THR A 153 -10.65 -0.41 -7.82
CA THR A 153 -11.81 -1.29 -8.03
C THR A 153 -12.61 -1.38 -6.74
N ARG A 154 -13.93 -1.19 -6.81
CA ARG A 154 -14.82 -1.20 -5.63
C ARG A 154 -14.81 -2.53 -4.88
N PHE A 155 -15.09 -2.48 -3.59
CA PHE A 155 -15.22 -3.69 -2.77
C PHE A 155 -16.65 -4.21 -2.86
N ILE A 156 -16.80 -5.52 -3.10
CA ILE A 156 -18.07 -6.24 -3.05
C ILE A 156 -17.81 -7.51 -2.27
N LEU A 157 -18.55 -7.72 -1.18
CA LEU A 157 -18.48 -8.97 -0.41
C LEU A 157 -18.93 -10.15 -1.29
N GLY A 158 -18.11 -11.19 -1.43
CA GLY A 158 -18.35 -12.29 -2.38
C GLY A 158 -18.15 -11.90 -3.86
N GLY A 159 -17.64 -10.69 -4.14
CA GLY A 159 -17.38 -10.24 -5.49
C GLY A 159 -16.21 -10.98 -6.13
N ASN A 160 -16.37 -11.37 -7.39
CA ASN A 160 -15.40 -12.18 -8.14
C ASN A 160 -14.78 -11.48 -9.35
N SER A 161 -14.98 -10.16 -9.50
CA SER A 161 -14.53 -9.41 -10.68
C SER A 161 -13.50 -8.34 -10.30
N ILE A 162 -12.23 -8.53 -10.68
CA ILE A 162 -11.17 -7.56 -10.36
C ILE A 162 -11.36 -6.19 -11.04
N THR A 163 -12.23 -6.09 -12.04
CA THR A 163 -12.62 -4.85 -12.71
C THR A 163 -13.99 -4.32 -12.28
N GLY A 164 -14.93 -5.21 -11.95
CA GLY A 164 -16.32 -4.88 -11.63
C GLY A 164 -16.64 -4.81 -10.14
N GLY A 165 -15.79 -5.38 -9.30
CA GLY A 165 -15.91 -5.41 -7.84
C GLY A 165 -15.52 -6.77 -7.26
N ILE A 166 -14.71 -6.74 -6.20
CA ILE A 166 -14.02 -7.93 -5.69
C ILE A 166 -13.93 -7.92 -4.17
N ASP A 167 -13.87 -9.11 -3.56
CA ASP A 167 -13.57 -9.26 -2.14
C ASP A 167 -12.07 -9.55 -1.87
N CYS A 168 -11.71 -9.66 -0.59
CA CYS A 168 -10.33 -9.79 -0.13
C CYS A 168 -9.65 -11.10 -0.56
N ALA A 169 -10.36 -12.22 -0.42
CA ALA A 169 -9.83 -13.54 -0.73
C ALA A 169 -9.77 -13.79 -2.25
N THR A 170 -10.80 -13.36 -2.99
CA THR A 170 -10.82 -13.44 -4.46
C THR A 170 -9.78 -12.53 -5.09
N PHE A 171 -9.58 -11.32 -4.54
CA PHE A 171 -8.47 -10.46 -4.97
C PHE A 171 -7.13 -11.16 -4.79
N THR A 172 -6.87 -11.72 -3.61
CA THR A 172 -5.62 -12.43 -3.31
C THR A 172 -5.42 -13.62 -4.26
N LYS A 173 -6.47 -14.42 -4.48
CA LYS A 173 -6.46 -15.53 -5.44
C LYS A 173 -6.07 -15.06 -6.84
N GLN A 174 -6.81 -14.10 -7.39
CA GLN A 174 -6.64 -13.66 -8.78
C GLN A 174 -5.28 -13.03 -9.06
N ILE A 175 -4.70 -12.28 -8.12
CA ILE A 175 -3.37 -11.69 -8.35
C ILE A 175 -2.27 -12.77 -8.39
N TYR A 176 -2.40 -13.82 -7.58
CA TYR A 176 -1.44 -14.94 -7.58
C TYR A 176 -1.62 -15.86 -8.78
N GLU A 177 -2.85 -16.09 -9.23
CA GLU A 177 -3.13 -16.85 -10.46
C GLU A 177 -2.65 -16.12 -11.71
N ALA A 178 -2.80 -14.79 -11.77
CA ALA A 178 -2.20 -13.96 -12.81
C ALA A 178 -0.66 -14.03 -12.83
N ALA A 179 -0.04 -14.51 -11.75
CA ALA A 179 1.39 -14.77 -11.63
C ALA A 179 1.77 -16.25 -11.80
N GLY A 180 0.82 -17.11 -12.22
CA GLY A 180 1.03 -18.54 -12.47
C GLY A 180 1.01 -19.42 -11.21
N LYS A 181 0.63 -18.90 -10.05
CA LYS A 181 0.45 -19.69 -8.83
C LYS A 181 -0.99 -20.16 -8.73
N GLY A 182 -1.21 -21.49 -8.77
CA GLY A 182 -2.50 -22.07 -8.45
C GLY A 182 -2.90 -21.78 -7.00
N MET A 183 -4.15 -21.33 -6.81
CA MET A 183 -4.69 -20.89 -5.52
C MET A 183 -6.01 -21.62 -5.23
N PRO A 184 -6.32 -21.91 -3.95
CA PRO A 184 -7.54 -22.62 -3.58
C PRO A 184 -8.80 -21.76 -3.79
N TYR A 185 -9.96 -22.32 -3.45
CA TYR A 185 -11.22 -21.58 -3.40
C TYR A 185 -11.05 -20.26 -2.60
N PRO A 186 -11.61 -19.12 -3.04
CA PRO A 186 -11.31 -17.80 -2.49
C PRO A 186 -12.02 -17.56 -1.15
N HIS A 187 -11.58 -18.26 -0.11
CA HIS A 187 -12.03 -18.06 1.26
C HIS A 187 -10.81 -17.94 2.19
N THR A 188 -10.91 -17.11 3.22
CA THR A 188 -9.78 -16.78 4.12
C THR A 188 -9.19 -18.03 4.77
N ASP A 189 -10.02 -18.97 5.22
CA ASP A 189 -9.59 -20.23 5.84
C ASP A 189 -8.80 -21.12 4.88
N TYR A 190 -9.18 -21.18 3.61
CA TYR A 190 -8.44 -21.95 2.60
C TYR A 190 -7.07 -21.33 2.33
N LEU A 191 -6.99 -19.99 2.24
CA LEU A 191 -5.72 -19.27 2.13
C LEU A 191 -4.82 -19.48 3.34
N GLN A 192 -5.40 -19.59 4.55
CA GLN A 192 -4.67 -19.95 5.75
C GLN A 192 -4.15 -21.39 5.70
N GLY A 193 -4.92 -22.34 5.18
CA GLY A 193 -4.52 -23.74 5.05
C GLY A 193 -3.35 -23.97 4.08
N VAL A 194 -3.26 -23.16 3.02
CA VAL A 194 -2.17 -23.25 2.02
C VAL A 194 -0.96 -22.35 2.33
N SER A 195 -0.80 -21.96 3.60
CA SER A 195 0.31 -21.11 4.05
C SER A 195 0.88 -21.54 5.40
N ARG A 196 2.16 -21.26 5.62
CA ARG A 196 2.86 -21.45 6.89
C ARG A 196 2.91 -20.15 7.68
N GLN A 197 2.80 -20.24 9.01
CA GLN A 197 2.93 -19.07 9.87
C GLN A 197 4.35 -18.49 9.79
N VAL A 198 4.45 -17.17 9.83
CA VAL A 198 5.71 -16.44 9.92
C VAL A 198 5.65 -15.41 11.04
N SER A 199 6.80 -15.09 11.62
CA SER A 199 6.88 -14.00 12.60
C SER A 199 6.77 -12.65 11.89
N TYR A 200 6.35 -11.62 12.62
CA TYR A 200 6.36 -10.24 12.11
C TYR A 200 7.78 -9.79 11.67
N ARG A 201 8.83 -10.28 12.34
CA ARG A 201 10.23 -9.94 12.01
C ARG A 201 10.68 -10.59 10.70
N ASP A 202 10.05 -11.69 10.30
CA ASP A 202 10.37 -12.43 9.08
C ASP A 202 9.44 -12.08 7.90
N LEU A 203 8.59 -11.06 8.08
CA LEU A 203 7.59 -10.68 7.09
C LEU A 203 8.26 -10.14 5.82
N LYS A 204 7.96 -10.77 4.69
CA LYS A 204 8.50 -10.44 3.37
C LYS A 204 7.37 -10.11 2.40
N PRO A 205 7.58 -9.22 1.42
CA PRO A 205 6.59 -8.94 0.40
C PRO A 205 6.06 -10.24 -0.22
N GLY A 206 4.74 -10.34 -0.37
CA GLY A 206 4.04 -11.56 -0.77
C GLY A 206 3.38 -12.30 0.41
N ASP A 207 3.88 -12.15 1.62
CA ASP A 207 3.24 -12.75 2.80
C ASP A 207 1.81 -12.22 2.98
N LEU A 208 0.91 -13.08 3.42
CA LEU A 208 -0.47 -12.78 3.71
C LEU A 208 -0.59 -12.25 5.14
N VAL A 209 -1.36 -11.18 5.29
CA VAL A 209 -1.68 -10.55 6.57
C VAL A 209 -3.17 -10.76 6.82
N PHE A 210 -3.49 -11.52 7.87
CA PHE A 210 -4.85 -11.90 8.21
C PHE A 210 -5.36 -11.10 9.42
N TYR A 211 -6.66 -10.86 9.45
CA TYR A 211 -7.33 -10.09 10.50
C TYR A 211 -8.59 -10.82 10.98
N LEU A 212 -8.88 -10.66 12.26
CA LEU A 212 -10.12 -11.16 12.87
C LEU A 212 -11.30 -10.25 12.52
N LYS A 213 -12.50 -10.82 12.53
CA LYS A 213 -13.77 -10.12 12.31
C LYS A 213 -13.98 -8.95 13.24
N TYR A 214 -13.69 -9.15 14.52
CA TYR A 214 -13.73 -8.12 15.54
C TYR A 214 -12.29 -7.79 15.98
N ASP A 215 -12.08 -6.62 16.56
CA ASP A 215 -10.72 -6.10 16.84
C ASP A 215 -9.85 -7.08 17.65
N THR A 216 -10.46 -7.90 18.51
CA THR A 216 -9.77 -8.85 19.38
C THR A 216 -10.39 -10.26 19.40
N SER A 217 -11.40 -10.55 18.56
CA SER A 217 -12.13 -11.82 18.61
C SER A 217 -12.82 -12.19 17.29
N GLY A 218 -13.33 -13.43 17.22
CA GLY A 218 -14.05 -13.96 16.07
C GLY A 218 -13.15 -14.66 15.04
N PRO A 219 -13.72 -15.20 13.95
CA PRO A 219 -12.95 -15.86 12.91
C PRO A 219 -12.15 -14.85 12.08
N ILE A 220 -11.21 -15.35 11.29
CA ILE A 220 -10.49 -14.55 10.29
C ILE A 220 -11.44 -14.18 9.15
N ASP A 221 -11.67 -12.88 8.95
CA ASP A 221 -12.62 -12.35 7.96
C ASP A 221 -11.95 -11.56 6.82
N HIS A 222 -10.67 -11.23 6.98
CA HIS A 222 -9.98 -10.36 6.03
C HIS A 222 -8.53 -10.77 5.81
N VAL A 223 -8.07 -10.61 4.58
CA VAL A 223 -6.70 -10.87 4.14
C VAL A 223 -6.17 -9.73 3.28
N GLY A 224 -4.90 -9.39 3.46
CA GLY A 224 -4.14 -8.52 2.57
C GLY A 224 -2.79 -9.13 2.22
N VAL A 225 -2.17 -8.63 1.16
CA VAL A 225 -0.83 -9.08 0.72
C VAL A 225 0.19 -8.02 1.13
N TYR A 226 1.16 -8.42 1.93
CA TYR A 226 2.23 -7.54 2.39
C TYR A 226 3.09 -7.07 1.22
N ILE A 227 3.39 -5.77 1.20
CA ILE A 227 4.19 -5.12 0.14
C ILE A 227 5.42 -4.41 0.71
N GLY A 228 5.88 -4.83 1.90
CA GLY A 228 7.03 -4.20 2.55
C GLY A 228 6.67 -2.90 3.26
N ASN A 229 7.62 -2.38 4.03
CA ASN A 229 7.48 -1.12 4.76
C ASN A 229 6.20 -1.02 5.60
N ASN A 230 5.73 -2.11 6.21
CA ASN A 230 4.49 -2.14 7.00
C ASN A 230 3.25 -1.71 6.19
N LEU A 231 3.26 -1.91 4.88
CA LEU A 231 2.15 -1.69 3.97
C LEU A 231 1.65 -3.03 3.41
N MET A 232 0.37 -3.08 3.06
CA MET A 232 -0.24 -4.16 2.31
C MET A 232 -1.11 -3.59 1.18
N ILE A 233 -1.31 -4.41 0.15
CA ILE A 233 -2.38 -4.21 -0.84
C ILE A 233 -3.51 -5.20 -0.53
N ASN A 234 -4.75 -4.75 -0.58
CA ASN A 234 -5.92 -5.56 -0.25
C ASN A 234 -7.17 -5.05 -0.97
N ALA A 235 -8.21 -5.87 -1.08
CA ALA A 235 -9.56 -5.40 -1.33
C ALA A 235 -10.30 -5.32 0.01
N SER A 236 -10.72 -4.13 0.45
CA SER A 236 -11.35 -3.96 1.77
C SER A 236 -12.39 -2.86 1.80
N GLY A 237 -13.24 -2.87 2.84
CA GLY A 237 -14.28 -1.88 3.08
C GLY A 237 -15.60 -2.54 3.44
N HIS A 238 -16.64 -1.75 3.66
CA HIS A 238 -18.01 -2.24 3.66
C HIS A 238 -18.49 -2.51 2.22
N TYR A 239 -19.54 -3.30 2.05
CA TYR A 239 -20.14 -3.54 0.74
C TYR A 239 -20.39 -2.22 -0.01
N GLY A 240 -19.89 -2.10 -1.23
CA GLY A 240 -20.04 -0.89 -2.05
C GLY A 240 -19.07 0.25 -1.72
N SER A 241 -18.13 0.05 -0.77
CA SER A 241 -17.13 1.07 -0.45
C SER A 241 -16.25 1.39 -1.65
N ASN A 242 -16.04 2.69 -1.87
CA ASN A 242 -15.27 3.22 -2.98
C ASN A 242 -13.93 3.78 -2.50
N TYR A 243 -12.96 3.80 -3.41
CA TYR A 243 -11.66 4.42 -3.16
C TYR A 243 -11.83 5.93 -2.91
N PRO A 244 -11.19 6.50 -1.87
CA PRO A 244 -10.06 5.94 -1.11
C PRO A 244 -10.44 5.20 0.19
N GLU A 245 -11.74 5.09 0.53
CA GLU A 245 -12.22 4.49 1.79
C GLU A 245 -12.25 2.96 1.74
N GLY A 246 -12.48 2.40 0.56
CA GLY A 246 -12.43 0.96 0.31
C GLY A 246 -12.12 0.60 -1.14
N GLY A 247 -12.43 -0.63 -1.51
CA GLY A 247 -12.01 -1.23 -2.76
C GLY A 247 -10.60 -1.83 -2.67
N ILE A 248 -9.96 -2.01 -3.83
CA ILE A 248 -8.55 -2.38 -3.90
C ILE A 248 -7.73 -1.16 -3.46
N THR A 249 -7.14 -1.25 -2.28
CA THR A 249 -6.45 -0.16 -1.58
C THR A 249 -5.06 -0.56 -1.11
N ILE A 250 -4.29 0.46 -0.72
CA ILE A 250 -3.06 0.26 0.05
C ILE A 250 -3.34 0.70 1.47
N LYS A 251 -2.96 -0.10 2.45
CA LYS A 251 -3.08 0.26 3.87
C LYS A 251 -1.80 -0.10 4.60
N ARG A 252 -1.57 0.54 5.74
CA ARG A 252 -0.67 0.01 6.76
C ARG A 252 -1.20 -1.34 7.21
N ILE A 253 -0.32 -2.26 7.61
CA ILE A 253 -0.75 -3.54 8.20
C ILE A 253 -1.50 -3.32 9.53
N VAL A 254 -1.30 -2.18 10.18
CA VAL A 254 -2.13 -1.71 11.29
C VAL A 254 -2.92 -0.49 10.80
N TYR A 255 -4.24 -0.65 10.67
CA TYR A 255 -5.14 0.38 10.15
C TYR A 255 -6.46 0.41 10.94
N GLY A 256 -7.10 1.58 11.02
CA GLY A 256 -8.25 1.79 11.90
C GLY A 256 -7.94 1.32 13.32
N ASN A 257 -8.84 0.53 13.89
CA ASN A 257 -8.62 -0.18 15.16
C ASN A 257 -8.06 -1.60 14.96
N ARG A 258 -8.01 -2.09 13.73
CA ARG A 258 -7.63 -3.47 13.41
C ARG A 258 -6.14 -3.72 13.58
N ARG A 259 -5.80 -4.91 14.07
CA ARG A 259 -4.44 -5.43 14.18
C ARG A 259 -4.35 -6.76 13.45
N PRO A 260 -3.21 -7.07 12.80
CA PRO A 260 -3.01 -8.39 12.22
C PRO A 260 -3.13 -9.46 13.30
N ALA A 261 -3.91 -10.49 12.99
CA ALA A 261 -4.05 -11.67 13.82
C ALA A 261 -2.94 -12.67 13.54
N LEU A 262 -2.64 -12.87 12.24
CA LEU A 262 -1.67 -13.84 11.76
C LEU A 262 -0.92 -13.27 10.56
N TYR A 263 0.34 -13.68 10.44
CA TYR A 263 1.15 -13.50 9.24
C TYR A 263 1.47 -14.88 8.68
N LYS A 264 1.24 -15.10 7.38
CA LYS A 264 1.52 -16.39 6.77
C LYS A 264 2.16 -16.25 5.39
N ARG A 265 3.09 -17.15 5.07
CA ARG A 265 3.72 -17.26 3.75
C ARG A 265 3.11 -18.44 3.00
N LEU A 266 2.65 -18.21 1.77
CA LEU A 266 2.11 -19.30 0.94
C LEU A 266 3.18 -20.37 0.72
N TYR A 267 2.77 -21.63 0.59
CA TYR A 267 3.69 -22.69 0.18
C TYR A 267 4.13 -22.50 -1.27
N GLY A 268 5.41 -22.81 -1.55
CA GLY A 268 5.97 -22.77 -2.91
C GLY A 268 6.26 -21.37 -3.45
N ILE A 269 6.41 -20.35 -2.60
CA ILE A 269 6.78 -18.97 -2.99
C ILE A 269 7.99 -18.42 -2.22
N ASP A 270 8.81 -19.31 -1.65
CA ASP A 270 10.04 -18.93 -0.92
C ASP A 270 11.14 -18.36 -1.85
#